data_AF-A0A442GBU4-F1
#
_entry.id   AF-A0A442GBU4-F1
#
_cell.length_a   1.000
_cell.length_b   1.000
_cell.length_c   1.000
_cell.angle_alpha   90.00
_cell.angle_beta   90.00
_cell.angle_gamma   90.00
#
_symmetry.space_group_name_H-M   'P 1'
#
loop_
_entity.id
_entity.type
_entity.pdbx_description
1 polymer ?
#
loop_
_entity_poly.entity_id
_entity_poly.type
_entity_poly.pdbx_seq_one_letter_code
_entity_poly.pdbx_strand_id
1 'polypeptide(L)' 'MPLRYAVETCPNNATVLHMKLNEAADNGGRVLNVIWQPEHDAIDHQTDYDPRTRVEAGYVIILEYFEAEP' A
#
# COMPACT_ATOMS: atom_id res chain seq x y z
N MET A 1 -18.07 13.18 10.08
CA MET A 1 -17.79 11.93 9.35
C MET A 1 -16.60 11.24 10.02
N PRO A 2 -16.65 9.94 10.35
CA PRO A 2 -15.52 9.24 10.93
C PRO A 2 -14.37 9.14 9.92
N LEU A 3 -13.14 9.36 10.37
CA LEU A 3 -11.94 9.17 9.56
C LEU A 3 -11.66 7.67 9.41
N ARG A 4 -11.42 7.22 8.19
CA ARG A 4 -10.99 5.84 7.90
C ARG A 4 -9.58 5.83 7.36
N TYR A 5 -8.85 4.76 7.64
CA TYR A 5 -7.50 4.54 7.17
C TYR A 5 -7.45 3.33 6.24
N ALA A 6 -6.70 3.45 5.15
CA ALA A 6 -6.40 2.35 4.25
C ALA A 6 -4.88 2.20 4.08
N VAL A 7 -4.46 0.96 3.90
CA VAL A 7 -3.08 0.63 3.54
C VAL A 7 -3.14 -0.05 2.17
N GLU A 8 -2.53 0.58 1.19
CA GLU A 8 -2.41 0.06 -0.18
C GLU A 8 -0.95 -0.27 -0.49
N THR A 9 -0.77 -1.16 -1.45
CA THR A 9 0.56 -1.52 -1.97
C THR A 9 0.60 -1.36 -3.48
N CYS A 10 1.73 -0.90 -4.01
CA CYS A 10 1.98 -0.89 -5.45
C CYS A 10 3.41 -1.37 -5.77
N PRO A 11 3.66 -1.88 -6.99
CA PRO A 11 4.99 -2.32 -7.39
C PRO A 11 5.99 -1.15 -7.40
N ASN A 12 7.29 -1.47 -7.45
CA ASN A 12 8.39 -0.50 -7.59
C ASN A 12 8.41 0.18 -8.97
N ASN A 13 7.34 0.90 -9.30
CA ASN A 13 7.15 1.63 -10.55
C ASN A 13 6.57 3.01 -10.23
N ALA A 14 7.36 4.06 -10.51
CA ALA A 14 7.01 5.44 -10.20
C ALA A 14 5.72 5.91 -10.92
N THR A 15 5.45 5.42 -12.13
CA THR A 15 4.23 5.76 -12.87
C THR A 15 2.99 5.19 -12.18
N VAL A 16 3.05 3.94 -11.71
CA VAL A 16 1.94 3.30 -10.99
C VAL A 16 1.71 3.98 -9.65
N LEU A 17 2.79 4.30 -8.92
CA LEU A 17 2.69 5.07 -7.68
C LEU A 17 2.01 6.42 -7.93
N HIS A 18 2.43 7.16 -8.96
CA HIS A 18 1.84 8.46 -9.27
C HIS A 18 0.34 8.36 -9.59
N MET A 19 -0.07 7.35 -10.37
CA MET A 19 -1.49 7.10 -10.65
C MET A 19 -2.28 6.83 -9.36
N LYS A 20 -1.74 6.00 -8.45
CA LYS A 20 -2.38 5.67 -7.17
C LYS A 20 -2.54 6.89 -6.25
N LEU A 21 -1.54 7.76 -6.20
CA LEU A 21 -1.60 8.98 -5.40
C LEU A 21 -2.62 9.98 -5.97
N ASN A 22 -2.74 10.07 -7.30
CA ASN A 22 -3.77 10.88 -7.94
C ASN A 22 -5.18 10.34 -7.66
N GLU A 23 -5.39 9.03 -7.80
CA GLU A 23 -6.67 8.38 -7.47
C GLU A 23 -7.08 8.65 -6.01
N ALA A 24 -6.14 8.57 -5.07
CA ALA A 24 -6.39 8.91 -3.67
C ALA A 24 -6.83 10.36 -3.50
N ALA A 25 -6.20 11.30 -4.20
CA ALA A 25 -6.56 12.72 -4.16
C ALA A 25 -7.94 13.00 -4.80
N ASP A 26 -8.23 12.38 -5.94
CA ASP A 26 -9.50 12.52 -6.66
C ASP A 26 -10.69 12.01 -5.82
N ASN A 27 -10.45 10.97 -5.02
CA ASN A 27 -11.43 10.42 -4.08
C ASN A 27 -11.57 11.26 -2.78
N GLY A 28 -10.90 12.41 -2.68
CA GLY A 28 -10.91 13.26 -1.49
C GLY A 28 -10.12 12.68 -0.31
N GLY A 29 -9.30 11.66 -0.56
CA GLY A 29 -8.39 11.09 0.42
C GLY A 29 -7.14 11.94 0.62
N ARG A 30 -6.51 11.74 1.78
CA ARG A 30 -5.23 12.35 2.15
C ARG A 30 -4.18 11.27 2.31
N VAL A 31 -3.08 11.42 1.58
CA VAL A 31 -1.91 10.55 1.76
C VAL A 31 -1.20 10.95 3.05
N LEU A 32 -1.08 10.00 3.98
CA LEU A 32 -0.36 10.20 5.24
C LEU A 32 1.11 9.84 5.10
N ASN A 33 1.41 8.75 4.41
CA ASN A 33 2.78 8.31 4.19
C ASN A 33 2.91 7.43 2.93
N VAL A 34 4.11 7.44 2.33
CA VAL A 34 4.52 6.55 1.25
C VAL A 34 5.87 5.95 1.65
N ILE A 35 5.90 4.65 1.84
CA ILE A 35 7.09 3.92 2.29
C ILE A 35 7.57 3.05 1.14
N TRP A 36 8.78 3.30 0.64
CA TRP A 36 9.43 2.38 -0.29
C TRP A 36 10.04 1.21 0.49
N GLN A 37 9.78 -0.01 0.02
CA GLN A 37 10.34 -1.23 0.58
C GLN A 37 11.22 -1.92 -0.49
N PRO A 38 12.49 -2.22 -0.17
CA PRO A 38 13.32 -3.01 -1.05
C PRO A 38 12.82 -4.46 -1.11
N GLU A 39 13.31 -5.18 -2.11
CA GLU A 39 13.15 -6.62 -2.20
C GLU A 39 13.73 -7.30 -0.95
N HIS A 40 12.99 -8.25 -0.38
CA HIS A 40 13.39 -8.98 0.82
C HIS A 40 12.72 -10.35 0.89
N ASP A 41 13.26 -11.23 1.71
CA ASP A 41 12.63 -12.52 2.02
C ASP A 41 11.65 -12.34 3.19
N ALA A 42 10.39 -12.66 2.98
CA ALA A 42 9.38 -12.77 4.04
C ALA A 42 9.29 -14.22 4.52
N ILE A 43 9.18 -14.41 5.84
CA ILE A 43 8.99 -15.72 6.43
C ILE A 43 7.50 -15.96 6.61
N ASP A 44 6.94 -16.91 5.87
CA ASP A 44 5.61 -17.43 6.10
C ASP A 44 5.68 -18.54 7.15
N HIS A 45 5.19 -18.24 8.35
CA HIS A 45 5.19 -19.19 9.47
C HIS A 45 4.08 -20.25 9.36
N GLN A 46 3.27 -20.25 8.29
CA GLN A 46 2.17 -21.20 8.10
C GLN A 46 2.53 -22.41 7.21
N THR A 47 3.71 -22.46 6.59
CA THR A 47 4.09 -23.53 5.66
C THR A 47 5.11 -24.52 6.25
N ASP A 48 4.87 -25.83 6.04
CA ASP A 48 5.77 -26.92 6.47
C ASP A 48 7.02 -27.10 5.58
N TYR A 49 7.17 -26.28 4.52
CA TYR A 49 8.30 -26.29 3.58
C TYR A 49 8.80 -24.85 3.36
N ASP A 50 10.07 -24.72 2.94
CA ASP A 50 10.89 -23.48 2.93
C ASP A 50 10.06 -22.19 3.08
N PRO A 51 10.01 -21.60 4.28
CA PRO A 51 9.05 -20.55 4.60
C PRO A 51 9.40 -19.22 3.94
N ARG A 52 10.49 -19.15 3.16
CA ARG A 52 10.96 -17.90 2.58
C ARG A 52 10.26 -17.64 1.25
N THR A 53 9.34 -16.69 1.27
CA THR A 53 8.79 -16.11 0.05
C THR A 53 9.54 -14.83 -0.28
N ARG A 54 10.10 -14.77 -1.49
CA ARG A 54 10.74 -13.56 -1.99
C ARG A 54 9.67 -12.51 -2.30
N VAL A 55 9.75 -11.37 -1.63
CA VAL A 55 8.85 -10.23 -1.81
C VAL A 55 9.56 -9.20 -2.67
N GLU A 56 8.99 -8.91 -3.84
CA GLU A 56 9.48 -7.90 -4.76
C GLU A 56 9.46 -6.49 -4.13
N ALA A 57 10.37 -5.63 -4.58
CA ALA A 57 10.38 -4.24 -4.14
C ALA A 57 9.06 -3.54 -4.50
N GLY A 58 8.61 -2.62 -3.64
CA GLY A 58 7.34 -1.93 -3.81
C GLY A 58 7.18 -0.73 -2.91
N TYR A 59 5.99 -0.13 -2.96
CA TYR A 59 5.58 0.96 -2.10
C TYR A 59 4.38 0.54 -1.26
N VAL A 60 4.38 0.97 -0.01
CA VAL A 60 3.24 0.94 0.90
C VAL A 60 2.72 2.37 1.03
N ILE A 61 1.43 2.56 0.76
CA ILE A 61 0.75 3.86 0.80
C ILE A 61 -0.25 3.83 1.95
N ILE A 62 -0.13 4.78 2.87
CA ILE A 62 -1.04 4.95 4.00
C ILE A 62 -1.95 6.14 3.70
N LEU A 63 -3.25 5.89 3.66
CA LEU A 63 -4.28 6.85 3.28
C LEU A 63 -5.22 7.11 4.44
N GLU A 64 -5.70 8.34 4.53
CA GLU A 64 -6.86 8.78 5.31
C GLU A 64 -7.97 9.18 4.35
N TYR A 65 -9.20 8.70 4.54
CA TYR A 65 -10.32 9.02 3.66
C TYR A 65 -11.63 9.17 4.42
N PHE A 66 -12.59 9.83 3.78
CA PHE A 66 -13.94 10.06 4.30
C PHE A 66 -14.90 9.05 3.68
N GLU A 67 -15.84 8.54 4.47
CA GLU A 67 -16.96 7.77 3.94
C GLU A 67 -17.98 8.75 3.35
N ALA A 68 -18.27 8.64 2.06
CA ALA A 68 -19.37 9.40 1.45
C ALA A 68 -20.70 8.94 2.07
N GLU A 69 -21.58 9.89 2.43
CA GLU A 69 -22.94 9.53 2.87
C GLU A 69 -23.66 8.77 1.73
N PRO A 70 -24.40 7.70 2.03
CA PRO A 70 -25.04 6.83 1.04
C PRO A 70 -26.17 7.50 0.26
#